data_AF-A0A942L765-F1
#
_entry.id   AF-A0A942L765-F1
#
_cell.length_a   1.000
_cell.length_b   1.000
_cell.length_c   1.000
_cell.angle_alpha   90.00
_cell.angle_beta   90.00
_cell.angle_gamma   90.00
#
_symmetry.space_group_name_H-M   'P 1'
#
loop_
_entity.id
_entity.type
_entity.pdbx_description
1 polymer ?
#
loop_
_entity_poly.entity_id
_entity_poly.type
_entity_poly.pdbx_seq_one_letter_code
_entity_poly.pdbx_strand_id
1 'polypeptide(L)'
;MRRAEAGLTLIEMLVAVGTMGIVAVIVASLFAQGMHTYSAGQAAGLVIADVRFAVEQVATRLREARPGSVAVADAGRQITFQVWDRSISNWITLTYRLSGQDIQLNSQPMATYVQTLQFALTDAGRAVTITATTVSSVPGARPGTGLPFTFTTRAVLRN
;
A
#
# COMPACT_ATOMS: atom_id res chain seq x y z
N MET A 1 -8.68 14.03 -67.61
CA MET A 1 -7.85 13.15 -66.76
C MET A 1 -8.78 12.31 -65.89
N ARG A 2 -9.12 11.09 -66.30
CA ARG A 2 -9.93 10.16 -65.49
C ARG A 2 -8.96 9.19 -64.82
N ARG A 3 -8.87 9.24 -63.48
CA ARG A 3 -8.15 8.23 -62.70
C ARG A 3 -8.91 6.91 -62.86
N ALA A 4 -8.21 5.85 -63.25
CA ALA A 4 -8.78 4.51 -63.24
C ALA A 4 -9.01 4.10 -61.77
N GLU A 5 -10.26 3.98 -61.37
CA GLU A 5 -10.65 3.32 -60.14
C GLU A 5 -10.42 1.82 -60.34
N ALA A 6 -9.22 1.33 -60.02
CA ALA A 6 -8.93 -0.09 -59.99
C ALA A 6 -9.64 -0.69 -58.76
N GLY A 7 -10.66 -1.52 -59.00
CA GLY A 7 -11.34 -2.27 -57.94
C GLY A 7 -10.38 -3.27 -57.27
N LEU A 8 -10.51 -3.42 -55.95
CA LEU A 8 -9.75 -4.37 -55.13
C LEU A 8 -9.87 -5.79 -55.70
N THR A 9 -8.74 -6.43 -55.96
CA THR A 9 -8.72 -7.83 -56.40
C THR A 9 -8.99 -8.77 -55.22
N LEU A 10 -9.56 -9.95 -55.48
CA LEU A 10 -9.93 -10.91 -54.42
C LEU A 10 -8.72 -11.33 -53.58
N ILE A 11 -7.55 -11.46 -54.21
CA ILE A 11 -6.29 -11.79 -53.52
C ILE A 11 -5.85 -10.66 -52.59
N GLU A 12 -6.04 -9.41 -53.00
CA GLU A 12 -5.64 -8.23 -52.26
C GLU A 12 -6.55 -8.00 -51.04
N MET A 13 -7.85 -8.31 -51.16
CA MET A 13 -8.76 -8.40 -50.02
C MET A 13 -8.36 -9.52 -49.03
N LEU A 14 -7.94 -10.69 -49.53
CA LEU A 14 -7.54 -11.80 -48.67
C LEU A 14 -6.25 -11.50 -47.91
N VAL A 15 -5.28 -10.86 -48.56
CA VAL A 15 -4.05 -10.37 -47.92
C VAL A 15 -4.39 -9.25 -46.92
N ALA A 16 -5.28 -8.33 -47.25
CA ALA A 16 -5.71 -7.26 -46.34
C ALA A 16 -6.38 -7.81 -45.06
N VAL A 17 -7.31 -8.75 -45.19
CA VAL A 17 -7.97 -9.37 -44.03
C VAL A 17 -6.98 -10.22 -43.23
N GLY A 18 -6.07 -10.95 -43.88
CA GLY A 18 -5.02 -11.73 -43.23
C GLY A 18 -4.06 -10.84 -42.41
N THR A 19 -3.60 -9.73 -42.99
CA THR A 19 -2.73 -8.76 -42.29
C THR A 19 -3.45 -8.06 -41.15
N MET A 20 -4.73 -7.69 -41.32
CA MET A 20 -5.58 -7.16 -40.24
C MET A 20 -5.73 -8.15 -39.09
N GLY A 21 -5.87 -9.45 -39.37
CA GLY A 21 -5.92 -10.49 -38.33
C GLY A 21 -4.64 -10.55 -37.49
N ILE A 22 -3.47 -10.49 -38.15
CA ILE A 22 -2.17 -10.47 -37.45
C ILE A 22 -2.03 -9.21 -36.58
N VAL A 23 -2.38 -8.04 -37.13
CA VAL A 23 -2.34 -6.77 -36.38
C VAL A 23 -3.29 -6.82 -35.18
N ALA A 24 -4.50 -7.35 -35.34
CA ALA A 24 -5.47 -7.46 -34.26
C ALA A 24 -4.96 -8.31 -33.10
N VAL A 25 -4.27 -9.43 -33.36
CA VAL A 25 -3.66 -10.26 -32.31
C VAL A 25 -2.56 -9.53 -31.55
N ILE A 26 -1.67 -8.82 -32.27
CA ILE A 26 -0.60 -8.03 -31.65
C ILE A 26 -1.20 -6.94 -30.76
N VAL A 27 -2.17 -6.18 -31.28
CA VAL A 27 -2.84 -5.12 -30.52
C VAL A 27 -3.56 -5.69 -29.29
N ALA A 28 -4.30 -6.79 -29.43
CA ALA A 28 -4.98 -7.44 -28.31
C ALA A 28 -4.00 -7.86 -27.20
N SER A 29 -2.82 -8.40 -27.57
CA SER A 29 -1.80 -8.80 -26.60
C SER A 29 -1.23 -7.61 -25.82
N LEU A 30 -1.01 -6.47 -26.49
CA LEU A 30 -0.53 -5.24 -25.85
C LEU A 30 -1.60 -4.66 -24.90
N PHE A 31 -2.86 -4.66 -25.32
CA PHE A 31 -3.97 -4.23 -24.46
C PHE A 31 -4.12 -5.10 -23.22
N ALA A 32 -4.03 -6.43 -23.35
CA ALA A 32 -4.09 -7.33 -22.22
C ALA A 32 -2.95 -7.04 -21.22
N GLN A 33 -1.72 -6.89 -21.70
CA GLN A 33 -0.57 -6.52 -20.86
C GLN A 33 -0.75 -5.16 -20.19
N GLY A 34 -1.27 -4.17 -20.91
CA GLY A 34 -1.59 -2.84 -20.38
C GLY A 34 -2.61 -2.90 -19.25
N MET A 35 -3.69 -3.67 -19.40
CA MET A 35 -4.72 -3.84 -18.37
C MET A 35 -4.19 -4.56 -17.12
N HIS A 36 -3.35 -5.58 -17.29
CA HIS A 36 -2.70 -6.24 -16.16
C HIS A 36 -1.76 -5.29 -15.40
N THR A 37 -1.00 -4.47 -16.12
CA THR A 37 -0.09 -3.48 -15.51
C THR A 37 -0.86 -2.35 -14.82
N TYR A 38 -2.00 -1.94 -15.37
CA TYR A 38 -2.83 -0.91 -14.76
C TYR A 38 -3.50 -1.39 -13.47
N SER A 39 -4.14 -2.56 -13.51
CA SER A 39 -4.77 -3.15 -12.32
C SER A 39 -3.75 -3.44 -11.22
N ALA A 40 -2.53 -3.85 -11.61
CA ALA A 40 -1.37 -3.96 -10.75
C ALA A 40 -1.02 -2.67 -10.02
N GLY A 41 -0.86 -1.57 -10.79
CA GLY A 41 -0.54 -0.26 -10.25
C GLY A 41 -1.60 0.24 -9.28
N GLN A 42 -2.87 0.01 -9.56
CA GLN A 42 -3.95 0.37 -8.63
C GLN A 42 -3.87 -0.40 -7.31
N ALA A 43 -3.73 -1.73 -7.36
CA ALA A 43 -3.65 -2.55 -6.15
C ALA A 43 -2.45 -2.15 -5.27
N ALA A 44 -1.30 -1.91 -5.90
CA ALA A 44 -0.10 -1.39 -5.23
C ALA A 44 -0.35 -0.04 -4.55
N GLY A 45 -1.01 0.89 -5.25
CA GLY A 45 -1.34 2.22 -4.72
C GLY A 45 -2.26 2.17 -3.50
N LEU A 46 -3.25 1.27 -3.51
CA LEU A 46 -4.16 1.05 -2.38
C LEU A 46 -3.41 0.57 -1.13
N VAL A 47 -2.56 -0.46 -1.27
CA VAL A 47 -1.75 -0.98 -0.15
C VAL A 47 -0.86 0.11 0.45
N ILE A 48 -0.19 0.90 -0.40
CA ILE A 48 0.64 2.02 0.05
C ILE A 48 -0.18 3.05 0.83
N ALA A 49 -1.37 3.40 0.33
CA ALA A 49 -2.26 4.34 0.99
C ALA A 49 -2.76 3.82 2.35
N ASP A 50 -3.13 2.54 2.43
CA ASP A 50 -3.60 1.91 3.67
C ASP A 50 -2.52 1.89 4.75
N VAL A 51 -1.28 1.53 4.39
CA VAL A 51 -0.14 1.55 5.33
C VAL A 51 0.14 2.96 5.82
N ARG A 52 0.12 3.94 4.91
CA ARG A 52 0.31 5.36 5.28
C ARG A 52 -0.78 5.82 6.25
N PHE A 53 -2.04 5.54 5.93
CA PHE A 53 -3.17 5.91 6.78
C PHE A 53 -3.05 5.27 8.17
N ALA A 54 -2.71 3.98 8.25
CA ALA A 54 -2.52 3.28 9.51
C ALA A 54 -1.42 3.93 10.36
N VAL A 55 -0.27 4.26 9.76
CA VAL A 55 0.85 4.93 10.43
C VAL A 55 0.48 6.33 10.93
N GLU A 56 -0.23 7.12 10.11
CA GLU A 56 -0.72 8.45 10.50
C GLU A 56 -1.77 8.38 11.62
N GLN A 57 -2.62 7.36 11.59
CA GLN A 57 -3.60 7.10 12.65
C GLN A 57 -2.90 6.75 13.97
N VAL A 58 -1.89 5.88 13.95
CA VAL A 58 -1.09 5.56 15.15
C VAL A 58 -0.43 6.84 15.70
N ALA A 59 0.19 7.64 14.83
CA ALA A 59 0.83 8.90 15.23
C ALA A 59 -0.17 9.87 15.87
N THR A 60 -1.38 9.97 15.31
CA THR A 60 -2.44 10.82 15.85
C THR A 60 -2.90 10.35 17.22
N ARG A 61 -3.11 9.05 17.40
CA ARG A 61 -3.47 8.47 18.70
C ARG A 61 -2.37 8.62 19.74
N LEU A 62 -1.10 8.52 19.35
CA LEU A 62 0.02 8.77 20.26
C LEU A 62 0.08 10.21 20.78
N ARG A 63 -0.34 11.20 19.99
CA ARG A 63 -0.45 12.60 20.46
C ARG A 63 -1.57 12.77 21.51
N GLU A 64 -2.53 11.85 21.54
CA GLU A 64 -3.61 11.80 22.54
C GLU A 64 -3.28 10.88 23.73
N ALA A 65 -2.11 10.23 23.71
CA ALA A 65 -1.72 9.28 24.74
C ALA A 65 -1.58 9.97 26.11
N ARG A 66 -1.96 9.24 27.15
CA ARG A 66 -1.73 9.65 28.53
C ARG A 66 -0.22 9.82 28.77
N PRO A 67 0.23 10.94 29.36
CA PRO A 67 1.62 11.13 29.72
C PRO A 67 2.14 9.95 30.56
N GLY A 68 3.32 9.44 30.20
CA GLY A 68 3.96 8.30 30.88
C GLY A 68 3.34 6.92 30.64
N SER A 69 2.27 6.80 29.84
CA SER A 69 1.66 5.48 29.53
C SER A 69 2.27 4.75 28.33
N VAL A 70 3.13 5.43 27.57
CA VAL A 70 3.70 4.89 26.33
C VAL A 70 4.82 3.92 26.64
N ALA A 71 4.65 2.67 26.21
CA ALA A 71 5.63 1.61 26.33
C ALA A 71 5.89 0.99 24.96
N VAL A 72 7.16 0.81 24.62
CA VAL A 72 7.61 0.13 23.41
C VAL A 72 8.14 -1.25 23.81
N ALA A 73 7.70 -2.30 23.10
CA ALA A 73 8.02 -3.69 23.39
C ALA A 73 8.43 -4.44 22.11
N ASP A 74 8.83 -5.71 22.26
CA ASP A 74 9.21 -6.60 21.15
C ASP A 74 10.29 -6.00 20.24
N ALA A 75 11.40 -5.54 20.84
CA ALA A 75 12.49 -4.82 20.15
C ALA A 75 12.00 -3.60 19.31
N GLY A 76 10.86 -3.03 19.70
CA GLY A 76 10.22 -1.90 19.03
C GLY A 76 9.26 -2.26 17.91
N ARG A 77 8.84 -3.52 17.78
CA ARG A 77 7.76 -3.91 16.84
C ARG A 77 6.36 -3.77 17.42
N GLN A 78 6.27 -3.47 18.71
CA GLN A 78 5.02 -3.23 19.42
C GLN A 78 5.09 -1.93 20.22
N ILE A 79 3.99 -1.20 20.24
CA ILE A 79 3.79 -0.05 21.12
C ILE A 79 2.44 -0.15 21.81
N THR A 80 2.41 0.15 23.09
CA THR A 80 1.23 0.13 23.94
C THR A 80 1.10 1.46 24.66
N PHE A 81 -0.09 2.04 24.69
CA PHE A 81 -0.35 3.30 25.40
C PHE A 81 -1.82 3.45 25.76
N GLN A 82 -2.11 4.36 26.69
CA GLN A 82 -3.48 4.63 27.12
C GLN A 82 -4.05 5.89 26.47
N VAL A 83 -5.30 5.85 26.03
CA VAL A 83 -6.04 7.02 25.54
C VAL A 83 -7.37 7.14 26.30
N TRP A 84 -7.88 8.36 26.42
CA TRP A 84 -9.18 8.61 27.05
C TRP A 84 -10.30 8.31 26.05
N ASP A 85 -11.12 7.31 26.35
CA ASP A 85 -12.31 7.01 25.57
C ASP A 85 -13.51 7.78 26.14
N ARG A 86 -14.04 8.70 25.34
CA ARG A 86 -15.21 9.53 25.70
C ARG A 86 -16.51 8.72 25.76
N SER A 87 -16.61 7.60 25.05
CA SER A 87 -17.82 6.78 25.01
C SER A 87 -18.08 6.06 26.33
N ILE A 88 -17.01 5.63 26.99
CA ILE A 88 -17.08 4.88 28.26
C ILE A 88 -16.50 5.67 29.44
N SER A 89 -16.09 6.92 29.21
CA SER A 89 -15.51 7.81 30.21
C SER A 89 -14.39 7.15 31.01
N ASN A 90 -13.49 6.44 30.33
CA ASN A 90 -12.39 5.70 30.96
C ASN A 90 -11.15 5.66 30.06
N TRP A 91 -10.00 5.37 30.66
CA TRP A 91 -8.77 5.09 29.93
C TRP A 91 -8.81 3.69 29.33
N ILE A 92 -8.51 3.60 28.03
CA ILE A 92 -8.37 2.33 27.32
C ILE A 92 -6.92 2.14 26.87
N THR A 93 -6.48 0.89 26.86
CA THR A 93 -5.15 0.53 26.34
C THR A 93 -5.26 0.19 24.86
N LEU A 94 -4.46 0.88 24.05
CA LEU A 94 -4.25 0.57 22.64
C LEU A 94 -2.90 -0.11 22.48
N THR A 95 -2.89 -1.25 21.79
CA THR A 95 -1.68 -1.97 21.42
C THR A 95 -1.58 -2.04 19.91
N TYR A 96 -0.54 -1.44 19.37
CA TYR A 96 -0.18 -1.54 17.96
C TYR A 96 1.00 -2.47 17.81
N ARG A 97 0.92 -3.42 16.88
CA ARG A 97 2.00 -4.36 16.60
C ARG A 97 1.99 -4.80 15.16
N LEU A 98 3.13 -5.30 14.70
CA LEU A 98 3.19 -6.10 13.48
C LEU A 98 2.94 -7.58 13.84
N SER A 99 1.96 -8.19 13.21
CA SER A 99 1.68 -9.62 13.35
C SER A 99 1.59 -10.24 11.97
N GLY A 100 2.55 -11.12 11.63
CA GLY A 100 2.70 -11.60 10.27
C GLY A 100 3.10 -10.44 9.34
N GLN A 101 2.20 -10.05 8.44
CA GLN A 101 2.38 -8.90 7.55
C GLN A 101 1.37 -7.77 7.82
N ASP A 102 0.67 -7.83 8.95
CA ASP A 102 -0.41 -6.90 9.24
C ASP A 102 -0.04 -5.99 10.41
N ILE A 103 -0.22 -4.69 10.21
CA ILE A 103 -0.29 -3.75 11.34
C ILE A 103 -1.64 -3.99 12.01
N GLN A 104 -1.61 -4.34 13.28
CA GLN A 104 -2.81 -4.60 14.07
C GLN A 104 -2.97 -3.56 15.18
N LEU A 105 -4.21 -3.19 15.46
CA LEU A 105 -4.64 -2.52 16.69
C LEU A 105 -5.46 -3.49 17.52
N ASN A 106 -5.02 -3.83 18.74
CA ASN A 106 -5.75 -4.74 19.64
C ASN A 106 -6.21 -6.03 18.93
N SER A 107 -5.33 -6.61 18.11
CA SER A 107 -5.57 -7.80 17.27
C SER A 107 -6.47 -7.60 16.04
N GLN A 108 -7.00 -6.41 15.78
CA GLN A 108 -7.70 -6.09 14.54
C GLN A 108 -6.73 -5.56 13.48
N PRO A 109 -6.70 -6.13 12.25
CA PRO A 109 -5.83 -5.65 11.18
C PRO A 109 -6.26 -4.27 10.70
N MET A 110 -5.28 -3.38 10.49
CA MET A 110 -5.48 -2.01 10.00
C MET A 110 -4.86 -1.80 8.62
N ALA A 111 -3.72 -2.43 8.37
CA ALA A 111 -3.05 -2.42 7.08
C ALA A 111 -2.33 -3.75 6.90
N THR A 112 -2.29 -4.24 5.67
CA THR A 112 -1.69 -5.53 5.29
C THR A 112 -0.45 -5.31 4.42
N TYR A 113 0.30 -6.39 4.16
CA TYR A 113 1.54 -6.37 3.35
C TYR A 113 2.66 -5.46 3.90
N VAL A 114 2.74 -5.33 5.22
CA VAL A 114 3.83 -4.63 5.92
C VAL A 114 4.94 -5.61 6.25
N GLN A 115 6.17 -5.30 5.83
CA GLN A 115 7.36 -6.12 6.08
C GLN A 115 7.98 -5.81 7.44
N THR A 116 8.08 -4.53 7.77
CA THR A 116 8.70 -4.07 9.02
C THR A 116 7.89 -2.96 9.63
N LEU A 117 7.76 -2.97 10.95
CA LEU A 117 7.22 -1.90 11.75
C LEU A 117 8.17 -1.68 12.92
N GLN A 118 8.58 -0.43 13.12
CA GLN A 118 9.49 -0.05 14.18
C GLN A 118 8.98 1.21 14.88
N PHE A 119 8.94 1.15 16.20
CA PHE A 119 8.69 2.23 17.12
C PHE A 119 9.99 2.53 17.86
N ALA A 120 10.35 3.79 17.92
CA ALA A 120 11.50 4.26 18.68
C ALA A 120 11.10 5.47 19.52
N LEU A 121 11.33 5.40 20.84
CA LEU A 121 11.22 6.55 21.71
C LEU A 121 12.42 7.47 21.45
N THR A 122 12.15 8.73 21.13
CA THR A 122 13.14 9.77 20.86
C THR A 122 12.97 10.94 21.84
N ASP A 123 13.92 11.88 21.83
CA ASP A 123 13.85 13.11 22.61
C ASP A 123 13.66 12.88 24.12
N ALA A 124 14.44 11.94 24.67
CA ALA A 124 14.33 11.48 26.06
C ALA A 124 12.92 10.95 26.43
N GLY A 125 12.22 10.35 25.48
CA GLY A 125 10.88 9.78 25.68
C GLY A 125 9.75 10.78 25.46
N ARG A 126 10.01 11.94 24.86
CA ARG A 126 8.99 12.95 24.53
C ARG A 126 8.39 12.82 23.14
N ALA A 127 8.95 11.96 22.30
CA ALA A 127 8.38 11.66 20.99
C ALA A 127 8.58 10.19 20.64
N VAL A 128 7.78 9.71 19.70
CA VAL A 128 7.87 8.40 19.10
C VAL A 128 8.07 8.57 17.61
N THR A 129 9.14 7.98 17.08
CA THR A 129 9.32 7.79 15.64
C THR A 129 8.73 6.44 15.26
N ILE A 130 7.83 6.44 14.29
CA ILE A 130 7.22 5.25 13.71
C ILE A 130 7.79 5.07 12.31
N THR A 131 8.36 3.90 12.04
CA THR A 131 8.88 3.52 10.73
C THR A 131 8.17 2.26 10.26
N ALA A 132 7.51 2.31 9.11
CA ALA A 132 6.89 1.14 8.50
C ALA A 132 7.44 0.95 7.09
N THR A 133 7.75 -0.29 6.71
CA THR A 133 8.15 -0.63 5.34
C THR A 133 7.16 -1.63 4.78
N THR A 134 6.64 -1.33 3.60
CA THR A 134 5.79 -2.23 2.81
C THR A 134 6.47 -2.49 1.47
N VAL A 135 6.06 -3.55 0.78
CA VAL A 135 6.41 -3.75 -0.62
C VAL A 135 5.13 -3.80 -1.43
N SER A 136 5.10 -3.03 -2.51
CA SER A 136 3.99 -3.15 -3.47
C SER A 136 4.17 -4.45 -4.25
N SER A 137 3.30 -5.44 -4.05
CA SER A 137 3.25 -6.56 -5.00
C SER A 137 2.64 -6.06 -6.32
N VAL A 138 3.44 -6.06 -7.38
CA VAL A 138 2.96 -5.97 -8.76
C VAL A 138 2.43 -7.36 -9.16
N PRO A 139 1.23 -7.54 -9.73
CA PRO A 139 0.80 -8.78 -10.37
C PRO A 139 1.90 -9.48 -11.18
N GLY A 140 2.20 -10.72 -10.78
CA GLY A 140 3.33 -11.52 -11.25
C GLY A 140 4.50 -11.62 -10.24
N ALA A 141 4.57 -10.71 -9.27
CA ALA A 141 5.54 -10.71 -8.20
C ALA A 141 5.02 -11.54 -7.00
N ARG A 142 5.87 -12.38 -6.41
CA ARG A 142 5.57 -13.07 -5.15
C ARG A 142 5.27 -12.02 -4.06
N PRO A 143 4.36 -12.29 -3.10
CA PRO A 143 4.23 -11.46 -1.90
C PRO A 143 5.61 -11.25 -1.28
N GLY A 144 6.04 -10.00 -1.10
CA GLY A 144 7.41 -9.70 -0.63
C GLY A 144 8.43 -9.23 -1.67
N THR A 145 8.12 -9.24 -2.98
CA THR A 145 9.12 -9.02 -4.06
C THR A 145 9.03 -7.68 -4.80
N GLY A 146 8.32 -6.69 -4.23
CA GLY A 146 8.24 -5.33 -4.77
C GLY A 146 9.37 -4.39 -4.33
N LEU A 147 9.41 -3.18 -4.89
CA LEU A 147 10.25 -2.11 -4.35
C LEU A 147 9.76 -1.76 -2.93
N PRO A 148 10.66 -1.66 -1.93
CA PRO A 148 10.29 -1.29 -0.59
C PRO A 148 9.91 0.19 -0.54
N PHE A 149 8.77 0.47 0.08
CA PHE A 149 8.32 1.82 0.44
C PHE A 149 8.37 1.96 1.95
N THR A 150 9.18 2.90 2.42
CA THR A 150 9.35 3.19 3.85
C THR A 150 8.66 4.50 4.21
N PHE A 151 7.75 4.44 5.18
CA PHE A 151 7.08 5.57 5.79
C PHE A 151 7.68 5.83 7.15
N THR A 152 8.15 7.05 7.39
CA THR A 152 8.60 7.49 8.70
C THR A 152 7.75 8.66 9.15
N THR A 153 7.16 8.58 10.33
CA THR A 153 6.44 9.69 10.95
C THR A 153 6.87 9.86 12.40
N ARG A 154 6.71 11.07 12.92
CA ARG A 154 7.06 11.42 14.30
C ARG A 154 5.84 11.96 15.03
N ALA A 155 5.57 11.39 16.19
CA ALA A 155 4.51 11.82 17.10
C ALA A 155 5.14 12.39 18.37
N VAL A 156 4.93 13.67 18.63
CA VAL A 156 5.31 14.31 19.91
C VAL A 156 4.24 13.97 20.94
N LEU A 157 4.67 13.47 22.10
CA LEU A 157 3.80 13.09 23.19
C LEU A 157 3.40 14.34 23.99
N ARG A 158 2.21 14.29 24.61
CA ARG A 158 1.84 15.29 25.62
C ARG A 158 2.65 15.03 26.89
N ASN A 159 3.26 16.10 27.40
CA ASN A 159 3.90 16.10 28.73
C ASN A 159 2.85 16.15 29.83
#